data_AF-A0A529HDU0-F1
#
_entry.id   AF-A0A529HDU0-F1
#
_cell.length_a   1.000
_cell.length_b   1.000
_cell.length_c   1.000
_cell.angle_alpha   90.00
_cell.angle_beta   90.00
_cell.angle_gamma   90.00
#
_symmetry.space_group_name_H-M   'P 1'
#
loop_
_entity.id
_entity.type
_entity.pdbx_description
1 polymer ?
#
loop_
_entity_poly.entity_id
_entity_poly.type
_entity_poly.pdbx_seq_one_letter_code
_entity_poly.pdbx_strand_id
1 'polypeptide(L)'
;MSDFDLVHRPAISTESVRGSDAFAMKAMPEGTLIHMLGKPGAEDLMATLQGLFGGEANRIRTFGPGQWLVVRDEPMSHVDLHAAFEKLASHAFA
;
A
#
# COMPACT_ATOMS: atom_id res chain seq x y z
N MET A 1 23.69 -10.77 -7.74
CA MET A 1 22.23 -10.59 -7.79
C MET A 1 21.67 -11.91 -8.31
N SER A 2 20.78 -12.54 -7.56
CA SER A 2 20.29 -13.88 -7.90
C SER A 2 19.27 -13.75 -9.04
N ASP A 3 19.44 -14.54 -10.10
CA ASP A 3 18.53 -14.64 -11.25
C ASP A 3 17.23 -15.33 -10.82
N PHE A 4 16.31 -14.59 -10.21
CA PHE A 4 14.95 -15.06 -9.97
C PHE A 4 14.02 -14.40 -10.99
N ASP A 5 13.45 -15.21 -11.88
CA ASP A 5 12.32 -14.77 -12.68
C ASP A 5 11.14 -14.47 -11.75
N LEU A 6 10.69 -13.20 -11.76
CA LEU A 6 9.48 -12.76 -11.09
C LEU A 6 8.27 -13.35 -11.83
N VAL A 7 7.88 -14.56 -11.45
CA VAL A 7 6.64 -15.19 -11.94
C VAL A 7 5.46 -14.61 -11.18
N HIS A 8 4.64 -13.80 -11.87
CA HIS A 8 3.39 -13.27 -11.31
C HIS A 8 2.42 -14.43 -11.05
N ARG A 9 2.06 -14.64 -9.79
CA ARG A 9 1.04 -15.62 -9.39
C ARG A 9 -0.15 -14.85 -8.80
N PRO A 10 -1.40 -15.18 -9.17
CA PRO A 10 -2.57 -14.63 -8.51
C PRO A 10 -2.49 -14.87 -7.00
N ALA A 11 -2.78 -13.84 -6.20
CA ALA A 11 -2.73 -13.93 -4.74
C ALA A 11 -3.71 -14.96 -4.14
N ILE A 12 -4.77 -15.29 -4.88
CA ILE A 12 -5.78 -16.28 -4.50
C ILE A 12 -5.91 -17.32 -5.62
N SER A 13 -5.93 -18.60 -5.23
CA SER A 13 -6.20 -19.75 -6.10
C SER A 13 -7.51 -19.55 -6.88
N THR A 14 -7.63 -20.10 -8.08
CA THR A 14 -8.89 -20.11 -8.85
C THR A 14 -10.00 -20.93 -8.18
N GLU A 15 -9.68 -21.62 -7.09
CA GLU A 15 -10.64 -22.35 -6.27
C GLU A 15 -11.66 -21.43 -5.59
N SER A 16 -12.89 -21.92 -5.47
CA SER A 16 -13.96 -21.20 -4.81
C SER A 16 -13.62 -20.96 -3.34
N VAL A 17 -13.65 -19.69 -2.96
CA VAL A 17 -13.37 -19.28 -1.60
C VAL A 17 -14.47 -19.82 -0.68
N ARG A 18 -14.11 -20.62 0.34
CA ARG A 18 -15.09 -21.20 1.27
C ARG A 18 -15.76 -20.09 2.09
N GLY A 19 -17.09 -20.03 2.03
CA GLY A 19 -17.93 -19.21 2.90
C GLY A 19 -18.93 -20.06 3.67
N SER A 20 -19.50 -19.48 4.73
CA SER A 20 -20.66 -19.98 5.46
C SER A 20 -21.69 -18.86 5.61
N ASP A 21 -22.88 -19.16 6.12
CA ASP A 21 -23.89 -18.12 6.42
C ASP A 21 -23.37 -17.08 7.45
N ALA A 22 -22.34 -17.42 8.23
CA ALA A 22 -21.73 -16.54 9.22
C ALA A 22 -20.61 -15.65 8.67
N PHE A 23 -19.94 -16.04 7.57
CA PHE A 23 -18.89 -15.25 6.95
C PHE A 23 -18.64 -15.64 5.49
N ALA A 24 -18.42 -14.65 4.64
CA ALA A 24 -18.01 -14.85 3.27
C ALA A 24 -16.60 -14.31 3.07
N MET A 25 -15.76 -15.08 2.39
CA MET A 25 -14.45 -14.63 1.94
C MET A 25 -14.56 -14.38 0.43
N LYS A 26 -14.06 -13.23 -0.03
CA LYS A 26 -14.06 -12.84 -1.45
C LYS A 26 -12.64 -12.50 -1.87
N ALA A 27 -12.24 -12.95 -3.04
CA ALA A 27 -11.04 -12.44 -3.68
C ALA A 27 -11.27 -10.97 -4.06
N MET A 28 -10.53 -10.08 -3.41
CA MET A 28 -10.48 -8.69 -3.81
C MET A 28 -9.57 -8.57 -5.04
N PRO A 29 -9.88 -7.67 -6.00
CA PRO A 29 -8.93 -7.33 -7.06
C PRO A 29 -7.59 -6.90 -6.44
N GLU A 30 -6.51 -7.03 -7.20
CA GLU A 30 -5.20 -6.52 -6.77
C GLU A 30 -5.32 -5.03 -6.44
N GLY A 31 -5.29 -4.73 -5.14
CA GLY A 31 -5.30 -3.39 -4.61
C GLY A 31 -3.89 -2.79 -4.60
N THR A 32 -3.76 -1.65 -3.95
CA THR A 32 -2.49 -0.95 -3.79
C THR A 32 -1.99 -1.06 -2.36
N LEU A 33 -0.76 -1.59 -2.20
CA LEU A 33 -0.02 -1.55 -0.94
C LEU A 33 1.29 -0.79 -1.17
N ILE A 34 1.46 0.36 -0.52
CA ILE A 34 2.71 1.14 -0.55
C ILE A 34 3.27 1.20 0.86
N HIS A 35 4.50 0.72 1.03
CA HIS A 35 5.25 0.89 2.27
C HIS A 35 6.13 2.12 2.20
N MET A 36 5.91 3.04 3.13
CA MET A 36 6.64 4.29 3.23
C MET A 36 7.52 4.28 4.47
N LEU A 37 8.78 4.62 4.26
CA LEU A 37 9.82 4.68 5.28
C LEU A 37 10.26 6.13 5.41
N GLY A 38 9.96 6.73 6.56
CA GLY A 38 10.49 8.02 6.98
C GLY A 38 11.80 7.87 7.72
N LYS A 39 12.55 8.98 7.79
CA LYS A 39 13.77 9.04 8.58
C LYS A 39 13.45 8.91 10.09
N PRO A 40 14.24 8.15 10.86
CA PRO A 40 14.10 8.11 12.31
C PRO A 40 14.18 9.52 12.92
N GLY A 41 13.18 9.90 13.71
CA GLY A 41 13.10 11.21 14.35
C GLY A 41 12.64 12.36 13.45
N ALA A 42 12.23 12.09 12.20
CA ALA A 42 11.54 13.07 11.36
C ALA A 42 10.11 13.34 11.85
N GLU A 43 9.54 14.46 11.40
CA GLU A 43 8.14 14.81 11.67
C GLU A 43 7.18 13.72 11.19
N ASP A 44 6.05 13.59 11.89
CA ASP A 44 4.99 12.66 11.51
C ASP A 44 4.41 13.06 10.15
N LEU A 45 4.60 12.20 9.16
CA LEU A 45 4.13 12.40 7.80
C LEU A 45 2.63 12.13 7.63
N MET A 46 1.92 11.67 8.67
CA MET A 46 0.52 11.26 8.60
C MET A 46 -0.38 12.26 7.88
N ALA A 47 -0.29 13.56 8.19
CA ALA A 47 -1.12 14.59 7.56
C ALA A 47 -0.81 14.76 6.06
N THR A 48 0.47 14.75 5.69
CA THR A 48 0.91 14.79 4.29
C THR A 48 0.41 13.58 3.53
N LEU A 49 0.53 12.40 4.12
CA LEU A 49 0.05 11.15 3.54
C LEU A 49 -1.48 11.17 3.35
N GLN A 50 -2.22 11.66 4.33
CA GLN A 50 -3.69 11.80 4.24
C GLN A 50 -4.09 12.77 3.13
N GLY A 51 -3.34 13.85 2.93
CA GLY A 51 -3.56 14.78 1.80
C GLY A 51 -3.27 14.15 0.43
N LEU A 52 -2.31 13.22 0.36
CA LEU A 52 -1.91 12.57 -0.90
C LEU A 52 -2.80 11.39 -1.29
N PHE A 53 -3.14 10.55 -0.32
CA PHE A 53 -3.81 9.28 -0.56
C PHE A 53 -5.28 9.29 -0.13
N GLY A 54 -5.72 10.30 0.62
CA GLY A 54 -7.05 10.38 1.21
C GLY A 54 -7.06 10.01 2.70
N GLY A 55 -8.11 10.44 3.40
CA GLY A 55 -8.29 10.30 4.85
C GLY A 55 -9.25 9.19 5.28
N GLU A 56 -9.62 8.29 4.37
CA GLU A 56 -10.51 7.18 4.67
C GLU A 56 -9.92 6.30 5.78
N ALA A 57 -10.81 5.78 6.63
CA ALA A 57 -10.39 4.94 7.75
C ALA A 57 -9.53 3.76 7.25
N ASN A 58 -8.40 3.52 7.93
CA ASN A 58 -7.45 2.46 7.62
C ASN A 58 -6.74 2.55 6.25
N ARG A 59 -6.89 3.65 5.51
CA ARG A 59 -6.13 3.88 4.26
C ARG A 59 -4.66 4.09 4.54
N ILE A 60 -4.32 4.85 5.58
CA ILE A 60 -2.95 5.02 6.05
C ILE A 60 -2.85 4.39 7.43
N ARG A 61 -1.93 3.44 7.58
CA ARG A 61 -1.72 2.68 8.81
C ARG A 61 -0.32 2.95 9.33
N THR A 62 -0.20 3.24 10.61
CA THR A 62 1.10 3.21 11.29
C THR A 62 1.56 1.76 11.37
N PHE A 63 2.77 1.49 10.87
CA PHE A 63 3.37 0.16 10.92
C PHE A 63 4.46 0.07 11.99
N GLY A 64 5.18 1.17 12.20
CA GLY A 64 6.22 1.32 13.21
C GLY A 64 6.73 2.76 13.28
N PRO A 65 7.72 3.06 14.12
CA PRO A 65 8.30 4.40 14.21
C PRO A 65 8.84 4.85 12.83
N GLY A 66 8.29 5.96 12.31
CA GLY A 66 8.63 6.47 10.98
C GLY A 66 8.20 5.56 9.83
N GLN A 67 7.24 4.65 10.01
CA GLN A 67 6.78 3.74 8.97
C GLN A 67 5.28 3.76 8.81
N TRP A 68 4.83 3.85 7.57
CA TRP A 68 3.41 3.89 7.22
C TRP A 68 3.12 2.96 6.05
N LEU A 69 1.92 2.36 6.07
CA LEU A 69 1.38 1.58 4.98
C LEU A 69 0.18 2.33 4.39
N VAL A 70 0.21 2.59 3.08
CA VAL A 70 -0.98 2.98 2.33
C VAL A 70 -1.61 1.72 1.77
N VAL A 71 -2.89 1.51 2.08
CA VAL A 71 -3.69 0.37 1.66
C VAL A 71 -4.92 0.88 0.92
N ARG A 72 -5.11 0.42 -0.31
CA ARG A 72 -6.29 0.73 -1.13
C ARG A 72 -6.80 -0.54 -1.83
N ASP A 73 -8.11 -0.62 -2.01
CA ASP A 73 -8.74 -1.73 -2.74
C ASP A 73 -8.61 -1.54 -4.25
N GLU A 74 -8.42 -0.30 -4.73
CA GLU A 74 -8.21 -0.02 -6.15
C GLU A 74 -6.72 -0.08 -6.53
N PRO A 75 -6.41 -0.54 -7.75
CA PRO A 75 -5.07 -0.42 -8.31
C PRO A 75 -4.74 1.07 -8.53
N MET A 76 -3.46 1.40 -8.33
CA MET A 76 -2.91 2.73 -8.62
C MET A 76 -2.17 2.69 -9.95
N SER A 77 -2.46 3.64 -10.83
CA SER A 77 -1.74 3.72 -12.09
C SER A 77 -0.28 4.11 -11.83
N HIS A 78 0.64 3.70 -12.72
CA HIS A 78 2.04 4.07 -12.62
C HIS A 78 2.25 5.60 -12.64
N VAL A 79 1.40 6.33 -13.38
CA VAL A 79 1.44 7.80 -13.46
C VAL A 79 1.07 8.42 -12.12
N ASP A 80 0.00 7.93 -11.48
CA ASP A 80 -0.43 8.43 -10.17
C ASP A 80 0.59 8.10 -9.07
N LEU A 81 1.16 6.90 -9.13
CA LEU A 81 2.23 6.47 -8.22
C LEU A 81 3.45 7.40 -8.33
N HIS A 82 3.88 7.70 -9.56
CA HIS A 82 5.02 8.59 -9.81
C HIS A 82 4.72 10.03 -9.34
N ALA A 83 3.51 10.54 -9.60
CA ALA A 83 3.09 11.84 -9.10
C ALA A 83 3.06 11.92 -7.56
N ALA A 84 2.70 10.83 -6.87
CA ALA A 84 2.79 10.75 -5.42
C ALA A 84 4.25 10.74 -4.93
N PHE A 85 5.15 10.04 -5.62
CA PHE A 85 6.58 10.04 -5.30
C PHE A 85 7.21 11.43 -5.43
N GLU A 86 6.92 12.17 -6.50
CA GLU A 86 7.43 13.53 -6.69
C GLU A 86 7.02 14.47 -5.54
N LYS A 87 5.79 14.33 -5.03
CA LYS A 87 5.31 15.12 -3.88
C LYS A 87 5.97 14.70 -2.56
N LEU A 88 6.44 13.47 -2.46
CA LEU A 88 7.16 12.94 -1.29
C LEU A 88 8.67 13.15 -1.38
N ALA A 89 9.20 13.53 -2.55
CA ALA A 89 10.64 13.67 -2.79
C ALA A 89 11.34 14.63 -1.80
N SER A 90 10.67 15.69 -1.37
CA SER A 90 11.19 16.63 -0.36
C SER A 90 11.37 16.03 1.04
N HIS A 91 10.75 14.88 1.30
CA HIS A 91 10.84 14.14 2.56
C HIS A 91 11.72 12.89 2.44
N ALA A 92 12.23 12.61 1.23
CA ALA A 92 13.11 11.47 0.99
C ALA A 92 14.46 11.69 1.68
N PHE A 93 14.99 10.61 2.27
CA PHE A 93 16.32 10.59 2.86
C PHE A 93 17.30 9.98 1.86
N ALA A 94 18.46 10.63 1.66
CA ALA A 94 19.54 10.19 0.79
C ALA A 94 20.55 9.31 1.51
#